data_AF-A0A222F310-F1
#
_entry.id   AF-A0A222F310-F1
#
_cell.length_a   1.000
_cell.length_b   1.000
_cell.length_c   1.000
_cell.angle_alpha   90.00
_cell.angle_beta   90.00
_cell.angle_gamma   90.00
#
_symmetry.space_group_name_H-M   'P 1'
#
loop_
_entity.id
_entity.type
_entity.pdbx_description
1 polymer ?
#
loop_
_entity_poly.entity_id
_entity_poly.type
_entity_poly.pdbx_seq_one_letter_code
_entity_poly.pdbx_strand_id
1 'polypeptide(L)'
;MPASDHARFEKNSLVLQVRGGKAVLPARDVEQVYDCRMADPVAHGDEAFHIVLARTEFFLLGPFLDGGLGAIDALKAFRPEIPVASRFVGRVPFRYRQRGWLRLFPIPGAGRGPIGDLTSFDLTSGGGEDE
;
A
#
# COMPACT_ATOMS: atom_id res chain seq x y z
N MET A 1 25.09 7.57 -2.63
CA MET A 1 23.94 8.18 -3.32
C MET A 1 22.87 8.42 -2.28
N PRO A 2 22.27 9.62 -2.14
CA PRO A 2 21.20 9.79 -1.16
C PRO A 2 20.08 8.82 -1.48
N ALA A 3 19.64 8.07 -0.47
CA ALA A 3 18.48 7.19 -0.56
C ALA A 3 17.34 8.02 -1.15
N SER A 4 16.91 7.66 -2.36
CA SER A 4 15.84 8.38 -3.03
C SER A 4 14.56 7.81 -2.46
N ASP A 5 13.99 8.47 -1.45
CA ASP A 5 12.73 8.06 -0.81
C ASP A 5 11.71 7.68 -1.90
N HIS A 6 11.35 6.40 -1.93
CA HIS A 6 10.47 5.85 -2.96
C HIS A 6 9.01 6.18 -2.68
N ALA A 7 8.67 6.53 -1.43
CA ALA A 7 7.43 7.17 -1.05
C ALA A 7 7.68 8.31 -0.06
N ARG A 8 6.90 9.39 -0.19
CA ARG A 8 6.95 10.55 0.72
C ARG A 8 5.63 11.28 0.75
N PHE A 9 5.34 11.92 1.86
CA PHE A 9 4.22 12.86 1.97
C PHE A 9 4.78 14.29 1.89
N GLU A 10 4.47 15.01 0.81
CA GLU A 10 4.94 16.38 0.60
C GLU A 10 3.83 17.26 0.02
N LYS A 11 3.75 18.52 0.44
CA LYS A 11 2.79 19.50 -0.09
C LYS A 11 1.35 18.95 -0.14
N ASN A 12 0.91 18.33 0.97
CA ASN A 12 -0.41 17.74 1.14
C ASN A 12 -0.74 16.61 0.14
N SER A 13 0.29 15.92 -0.37
CA SER A 13 0.15 14.85 -1.36
C SER A 13 1.06 13.67 -1.00
N LEU A 14 0.52 12.46 -1.17
CA LEU A 14 1.30 11.24 -1.17
C LEU A 14 2.00 11.11 -2.53
N VAL A 15 3.32 11.00 -2.51
CA VAL A 15 4.16 10.89 -3.70
C VAL A 15 4.83 9.52 -3.69
N LEU A 16 4.68 8.76 -4.77
CA LEU A 16 5.29 7.44 -4.92
C LEU A 16 6.06 7.32 -6.23
N GLN A 17 7.20 6.64 -6.20
CA GLN A 17 7.88 6.14 -7.38
C GLN A 17 7.27 4.78 -7.75
N VAL A 18 6.42 4.77 -8.78
CA VAL A 18 5.77 3.55 -9.29
C VAL A 18 6.36 3.15 -10.64
N ARG A 19 6.00 1.97 -11.12
CA ARG A 19 6.34 1.56 -12.48
C ARG A 19 5.74 2.54 -13.49
N GLY A 20 6.60 3.18 -14.28
CA GLY A 20 6.19 4.19 -15.26
C GLY A 20 6.41 5.64 -14.82
N GLY A 21 6.85 5.88 -13.58
CA GLY A 21 7.32 7.18 -13.11
C GLY A 21 6.78 7.59 -11.74
N LYS A 22 6.78 8.90 -11.49
CA LYS A 22 6.25 9.49 -10.26
C LYS A 22 4.73 9.53 -10.32
N ALA A 23 4.07 9.00 -9.30
CA ALA A 23 2.66 9.21 -9.06
C ALA A 23 2.45 10.16 -7.88
N VAL A 24 1.44 11.02 -7.97
CA VAL A 24 1.09 12.01 -6.96
C VAL A 24 -0.40 11.86 -6.66
N LEU A 25 -0.72 11.59 -5.41
CA LEU A 25 -2.08 11.48 -4.90
C LEU A 25 -2.31 12.60 -3.88
N PRO A 26 -3.13 13.62 -4.20
CA PRO A 26 -3.51 14.63 -3.23
C PRO A 26 -4.22 14.01 -2.04
N ALA A 27 -3.90 14.43 -0.81
CA ALA A 27 -4.49 13.87 0.40
C ALA A 27 -6.02 14.03 0.48
N ARG A 28 -6.56 15.06 -0.17
CA ARG A 28 -8.00 15.29 -0.30
C ARG A 28 -8.72 14.23 -1.13
N ASP A 29 -8.00 13.57 -2.03
CA ASP A 29 -8.53 12.55 -2.94
C ASP A 29 -8.40 11.14 -2.33
N VAL A 30 -7.79 11.03 -1.13
CA VAL A 30 -7.73 9.80 -0.35
C VAL A 30 -9.07 9.58 0.34
N GLU A 31 -9.70 8.45 0.01
CA GLU A 31 -10.99 8.05 0.56
C GLU A 31 -10.83 7.07 1.73
N GLN A 32 -9.79 6.23 1.71
CA GLN A 32 -9.55 5.21 2.74
C GLN A 32 -8.11 4.70 2.69
N VAL A 33 -7.59 4.23 3.82
CA VAL A 33 -6.34 3.46 3.90
C VAL A 33 -6.63 2.06 4.44
N TYR A 34 -6.06 1.05 3.80
CA TYR A 34 -6.00 -0.30 4.33
C TYR A 34 -4.62 -0.59 4.89
N ASP A 35 -4.60 -1.03 6.15
CA ASP A 35 -3.43 -1.60 6.80
C ASP A 35 -3.50 -3.10 6.55
N CYS A 36 -2.66 -3.59 5.66
CA CYS A 36 -2.76 -4.92 5.09
C CYS A 36 -1.71 -5.87 5.65
N ARG A 37 -2.10 -7.12 5.85
CA ARG A 37 -1.20 -8.26 6.09
C ARG A 37 -1.54 -9.38 5.10
N MET A 38 -0.56 -10.21 4.74
CA MET A 38 -0.86 -11.40 3.94
C MET A 38 -1.63 -12.41 4.79
N ALA A 39 -2.63 -13.08 4.21
CA ALA A 39 -3.44 -14.07 4.93
C ALA A 39 -2.69 -15.38 5.22
N ASP A 40 -1.69 -15.72 4.40
CA ASP A 40 -0.82 -16.88 4.60
C ASP A 40 0.47 -16.47 5.34
N PRO A 41 0.64 -16.86 6.63
CA PRO A 41 1.82 -16.52 7.41
C PRO A 41 3.09 -17.23 6.92
N VAL A 42 2.95 -18.41 6.31
CA VAL A 42 4.06 -19.24 5.81
C VAL A 42 4.62 -18.67 4.51
N ALA A 43 3.76 -18.00 3.73
CA ALA A 43 4.22 -17.31 2.56
C ALA A 43 5.19 -16.17 2.95
N HIS A 44 4.89 -15.32 3.96
CA HIS A 44 5.61 -14.05 4.13
C HIS A 44 5.71 -13.41 5.53
N GLY A 45 5.39 -14.10 6.63
CA GLY A 45 5.51 -13.52 7.99
C GLY A 45 4.63 -12.27 8.24
N ASP A 46 4.84 -11.60 9.39
CA ASP A 46 4.06 -10.45 9.89
C ASP A 46 4.22 -9.13 9.07
N GLU A 47 4.68 -9.22 7.82
CA GLU A 47 5.03 -8.05 7.01
C GLU A 47 3.77 -7.25 6.61
N ALA A 48 3.65 -6.04 7.18
CA ALA A 48 2.55 -5.13 6.92
C ALA A 48 2.81 -4.25 5.68
N PHE A 49 1.78 -4.03 4.89
CA PHE A 49 1.80 -3.15 3.72
C PHE A 49 0.53 -2.31 3.67
N HIS A 50 0.50 -1.31 2.80
CA HIS A 50 -0.63 -0.37 2.76
C HIS A 50 -1.26 -0.32 1.38
N ILE A 51 -2.59 -0.27 1.35
CA ILE A 51 -3.35 0.08 0.15
C ILE A 51 -4.09 1.39 0.42
N VAL A 52 -3.76 2.43 -0.33
CA VAL A 52 -4.44 3.73 -0.24
C VAL A 52 -5.48 3.79 -1.36
N LEU A 53 -6.73 4.01 -0.98
CA LEU A 53 -7.86 4.12 -1.90
C LEU A 53 -8.11 5.58 -2.27
N ALA A 54 -8.30 5.79 -3.56
CA ALA A 54 -8.83 7.00 -4.16
C ALA A 54 -10.02 6.64 -5.05
N ARG A 55 -10.80 7.64 -5.46
CA ARG A 55 -12.10 7.46 -6.14
C ARG A 55 -12.13 6.45 -7.29
N THR A 56 -11.06 6.36 -8.09
CA THR A 56 -11.00 5.49 -9.28
C THR A 56 -9.81 4.54 -9.28
N GLU A 57 -8.96 4.62 -8.27
CA GLU A 57 -7.66 3.95 -8.27
C GLU A 57 -7.17 3.65 -6.86
N PHE A 58 -6.17 2.78 -6.79
CA PHE A 58 -5.48 2.47 -5.56
C PHE A 58 -3.98 2.61 -5.73
N PHE A 59 -3.32 2.82 -4.60
CA PHE A 59 -1.87 2.85 -4.48
C PHE A 59 -1.45 1.78 -3.49
N LEU A 60 -0.51 0.94 -3.91
CA LEU A 60 0.07 -0.12 -3.10
C LEU A 60 1.42 0.35 -2.59
N LEU A 61 1.66 0.23 -1.29
CA LEU A 61 2.93 0.53 -0.64
C LEU A 61 3.40 -0.72 0.08
N GLY A 62 4.40 -1.40 -0.48
CA GLY A 62 4.99 -2.59 0.12
C GLY A 62 5.77 -2.33 1.42
N PRO A 63 6.01 -3.37 2.23
CA PRO A 63 6.69 -3.30 3.52
C PRO A 63 8.11 -2.73 3.43
N PHE A 64 8.81 -3.02 2.32
CA PHE A 64 10.19 -2.59 2.08
C PHE A 64 10.31 -1.31 1.26
N LEU A 65 9.20 -0.59 1.05
CA LEU A 65 9.22 0.66 0.30
C LEU A 65 9.85 1.75 1.17
N ASP A 66 11.03 2.21 0.77
CA ASP A 66 11.74 3.28 1.47
C ASP A 66 10.87 4.55 1.58
N GLY A 67 10.75 5.08 2.80
CA GLY A 67 9.85 6.19 3.15
C GLY A 67 8.35 5.85 3.19
N GLY A 68 7.95 4.62 2.87
CA GLY A 68 6.54 4.18 2.78
C GLY A 68 5.76 4.34 4.08
N LEU A 69 6.30 3.82 5.19
CA LEU A 69 5.66 3.93 6.50
C LEU A 69 5.50 5.39 6.94
N GLY A 70 6.59 6.16 6.88
CA GLY A 70 6.56 7.58 7.24
C GLY A 70 5.61 8.40 6.36
N ALA A 71 5.46 8.07 5.08
CA ALA A 71 4.51 8.72 4.20
C ALA A 71 3.05 8.41 4.55
N ILE A 72 2.74 7.18 4.96
CA ILE A 72 1.41 6.80 5.44
C ILE A 72 1.10 7.43 6.79
N ASP A 73 2.04 7.43 7.73
CA ASP A 73 1.86 8.06 9.03
C ASP A 73 1.63 9.57 8.89
N ALA A 74 2.40 10.24 8.02
CA ALA A 74 2.20 11.64 7.72
C ALA A 74 0.84 11.92 7.04
N LEU A 75 0.38 11.04 6.15
CA LEU A 75 -0.95 11.13 5.55
C LEU A 75 -2.06 10.97 6.60
N LYS A 76 -1.97 9.96 7.46
CA LYS A 76 -2.92 9.70 8.56
C LYS A 76 -2.94 10.87 9.56
N ALA A 77 -1.78 11.45 9.87
CA ALA A 77 -1.68 12.63 10.73
C ALA A 77 -2.27 13.89 10.07
N PHE A 78 -2.12 14.05 8.75
CA PHE A 78 -2.67 15.19 8.01
C PHE A 78 -4.19 15.10 7.79
N ARG A 79 -4.72 13.88 7.67
CA ARG A 79 -6.14 13.59 7.42
C ARG A 79 -6.66 12.55 8.44
N PRO A 80 -6.73 12.88 9.74
CA PRO A 80 -7.14 11.93 10.78
C PRO A 80 -8.58 11.40 10.61
N GLU A 81 -9.40 12.08 9.81
CA GLU A 81 -10.77 11.71 9.49
C GLU A 81 -10.89 10.60 8.44
N ILE A 82 -9.82 10.23 7.72
CA ILE A 82 -9.91 9.16 6.71
C ILE A 82 -10.12 7.81 7.39
N PRO A 83 -11.06 6.98 6.93
CA PRO A 83 -11.21 5.62 7.41
C PRO A 83 -9.90 4.83 7.23
N VAL A 84 -9.49 4.15 8.29
CA VAL A 84 -8.41 3.16 8.28
C VAL A 84 -8.99 1.81 8.65
N ALA A 85 -8.73 0.77 7.86
CA ALA A 85 -9.22 -0.57 8.13
C ALA A 85 -8.12 -1.62 7.97
N SER A 86 -8.04 -2.55 8.91
CA SER A 86 -7.16 -3.70 8.83
C SER A 86 -7.72 -4.74 7.84
N ARG A 87 -6.88 -5.23 6.93
CA ARG A 87 -7.26 -6.23 5.92
C ARG A 87 -6.25 -7.38 5.88
N PHE A 88 -6.75 -8.60 5.77
CA PHE A 88 -5.94 -9.71 5.30
C PHE A 88 -6.06 -9.82 3.78
N VAL A 89 -4.94 -10.16 3.14
CA VAL A 89 -4.83 -10.21 1.67
C VAL A 89 -4.39 -11.60 1.29
N GLY A 90 -5.29 -12.37 0.66
CA GLY A 90 -5.00 -13.74 0.23
C GLY A 90 -3.96 -13.77 -0.89
N ARG A 91 -4.02 -12.81 -1.82
CA ARG A 91 -3.12 -12.80 -2.97
C ARG A 91 -2.93 -11.42 -3.56
N VAL A 92 -1.70 -10.97 -3.75
CA VAL A 92 -1.42 -9.81 -4.61
C VAL A 92 -1.21 -10.24 -6.07
N PRO A 93 -1.93 -9.68 -7.05
CA PRO A 93 -1.77 -10.03 -8.47
C PRO A 93 -0.36 -9.79 -8.98
N PHE A 94 0.12 -10.68 -9.86
CA PHE A 94 1.51 -10.71 -10.33
C PHE A 94 2.00 -9.38 -10.94
N ARG A 95 1.11 -8.63 -11.61
CA ARG A 95 1.46 -7.33 -12.21
C ARG A 95 1.87 -6.25 -11.20
N TYR A 96 1.46 -6.40 -9.94
CA TYR A 96 1.83 -5.49 -8.84
C TYR A 96 3.03 -6.02 -8.05
N ARG A 97 3.51 -7.23 -8.38
CA ARG A 97 4.79 -7.74 -7.90
C ARG A 97 5.90 -7.20 -8.81
N GLN A 98 6.92 -6.56 -8.23
CA GLN A 98 8.08 -6.08 -9.00
C GLN A 98 8.84 -7.24 -9.67
N ARG A 99 9.52 -6.94 -10.79
CA ARG A 99 10.36 -7.92 -11.52
C ARG A 99 11.77 -7.93 -10.90
N GLY A 100 12.40 -9.11 -10.85
CA GLY A 100 13.79 -9.30 -10.41
C GLY A 100 13.91 -10.29 -9.26
N TRP A 101 15.05 -10.28 -8.55
CA TRP A 101 15.30 -11.05 -7.33
C TRP A 101 14.25 -10.81 -6.23
N LEU A 102 13.59 -9.65 -6.25
CA LEU A 102 12.47 -9.29 -5.38
C LEU A 102 11.17 -10.08 -5.65
N ARG A 103 11.15 -10.99 -6.63
CA ARG A 103 10.06 -11.96 -6.84
C ARG A 103 9.89 -12.95 -5.69
N LEU A 104 10.87 -13.05 -4.80
CA LEU A 104 10.78 -13.84 -3.57
C LEU A 104 9.79 -13.23 -2.56
N PHE A 105 9.47 -11.93 -2.69
CA PHE A 105 8.51 -11.24 -1.84
C PHE A 105 7.15 -11.10 -2.55
N PRO A 106 6.05 -11.20 -1.79
CA PRO A 106 4.70 -11.12 -2.37
C PRO A 106 4.39 -9.70 -2.83
N ILE A 107 5.01 -8.72 -2.16
CA ILE A 107 4.75 -7.29 -2.25
C ILE A 107 6.10 -6.57 -2.13
N PRO A 108 6.85 -6.44 -3.23
CA PRO A 108 8.22 -5.95 -3.15
C PRO A 108 8.38 -4.41 -3.25
N GLY A 109 7.31 -3.62 -3.38
CA GLY A 109 7.46 -2.17 -3.52
C GLY A 109 6.17 -1.40 -3.78
N ALA A 110 6.23 -0.35 -4.59
CA ALA A 110 5.08 0.51 -4.91
C ALA A 110 4.32 0.05 -6.16
N GLY A 111 3.00 0.18 -6.14
CA GLY A 111 2.11 -0.12 -7.25
C GLY A 111 0.96 0.88 -7.37
N ARG A 112 0.36 0.94 -8.56
CA ARG A 112 -0.83 1.75 -8.85
C ARG A 112 -1.73 0.98 -9.82
N GLY A 113 -3.03 1.05 -9.63
CA GLY A 113 -4.01 0.44 -10.54
C GLY A 113 -5.41 0.99 -10.36
N PRO A 114 -6.32 0.75 -11.31
CA PRO A 114 -7.72 1.09 -11.16
C PRO A 114 -8.35 0.31 -9.99
N ILE A 115 -9.31 0.93 -9.31
CA ILE A 115 -9.89 0.37 -8.07
C ILE A 115 -10.57 -0.99 -8.30
N GLY A 116 -11.11 -1.23 -9.49
CA GLY A 116 -11.72 -2.51 -9.87
C GLY A 116 -10.77 -3.70 -9.78
N ASP A 117 -9.45 -3.46 -9.87
CA ASP A 117 -8.44 -4.51 -9.76
C ASP A 117 -8.27 -5.05 -8.34
N LEU A 118 -8.76 -4.33 -7.31
CA LEU A 118 -8.72 -4.79 -5.91
C LEU A 118 -9.55 -6.06 -5.68
N THR A 119 -10.53 -6.33 -6.53
CA THR A 119 -11.29 -7.59 -6.50
C THR A 119 -10.38 -8.81 -6.67
N SER A 120 -9.22 -8.64 -7.30
CA SER A 120 -8.22 -9.70 -7.50
C SER A 120 -7.27 -9.87 -6.31
N PHE A 121 -7.39 -9.04 -5.26
CA PHE A 121 -6.49 -9.08 -4.09
C PHE A 121 -6.94 -10.07 -3.01
N ASP A 122 -8.17 -10.59 -3.11
CA ASP A 122 -8.77 -11.47 -2.10
C ASP A 122 -8.72 -10.84 -0.69
N LEU A 123 -9.35 -9.67 -0.57
CA LEU A 123 -9.35 -8.87 0.65
C LEU A 123 -10.40 -9.40 1.62
N THR A 124 -9.98 -9.80 2.81
CA THR A 124 -10.87 -10.13 3.93
C THR A 124 -10.69 -9.12 5.06
N SER A 125 -11.75 -8.86 5.82
CA SER A 125 -11.65 -8.03 7.03
C SER A 125 -10.66 -8.67 7.99
N GLY A 126 -9.72 -7.86 8.52
CA GLY A 126 -8.99 -8.24 9.72
C GLY A 126 -10.00 -8.30 10.86
N GLY A 127 -10.54 -9.48 11.12
CA GLY A 127 -11.37 -9.71 12.29
C GLY A 127 -10.53 -9.46 13.52
N GLY A 128 -11.07 -8.70 14.47
CA GLY A 128 -10.69 -8.89 15.86
C GLY A 128 -10.96 -10.34 16.18
N GLU A 129 -9.94 -11.07 16.59
CA GLU A 129 -10.13 -12.13 17.56
C GLU A 129 -10.56 -11.41 18.84
N ASP A 130 -11.87 -11.22 18.99
CA ASP A 130 -12.49 -11.35 20.30
C ASP A 130 -12.39 -12.85 20.66
N GLU A 131 -11.28 -13.25 21.31
CA GLU A 131 -11.27 -14.27 22.39
C GLU A 131 -10.00 -14.17 23.24
#